data_AF-A0A8H2WZP1-F1
#
_entry.id   AF-A0A8H2WZP1-F1
#
_cell.length_a   1.000
_cell.length_b   1.000
_cell.length_c   1.000
_cell.angle_alpha   90.00
_cell.angle_beta   90.00
_cell.angle_gamma   90.00
#
_symmetry.space_group_name_H-M   'P 1'
#
loop_
_entity.id
_entity.type
_entity.pdbx_description
1 polymer ?
#
loop_
_entity_poly.entity_id
_entity_poly.type
_entity_poly.pdbx_seq_one_letter_code
_entity_poly.pdbx_strand_id
1 'polypeptide(L)'
;MQLSQLLMPMKHPIAIALHEASQQAKLPPYYLNRMIDARDEDLDRESHMTLEGVTQYAESTSSTLLYLLLSLLQQSHSDTLAHAASHVGIAQSFATLLRALPFHATKRRMVIPVEITAKHGVRQEEVFRMGSNAQGIDDAVFEFATVANDHILTARDTFKDSGVPGEAMPVFLSAVSIPI
;
A
#
# COMPACT_ATOMS: atom_id res chain seq x y z
N MET A 1 -27.32 10.58 -28.58
CA MET A 1 -27.96 9.55 -27.73
C MET A 1 -27.13 9.42 -26.48
N GLN A 2 -27.71 9.73 -25.31
CA GLN A 2 -27.03 10.04 -24.06
C GLN A 2 -26.23 8.85 -23.50
N LEU A 3 -24.93 9.04 -23.25
CA LEU A 3 -24.05 8.07 -22.57
C LEU A 3 -24.30 7.95 -21.06
N SER A 4 -25.30 8.65 -20.52
CA SER A 4 -25.58 8.73 -19.08
C SER A 4 -26.47 7.58 -18.56
N GLN A 5 -26.59 6.46 -19.27
CA GLN A 5 -27.58 5.41 -18.96
C GLN A 5 -27.04 4.00 -18.66
N LEU A 6 -25.73 3.76 -18.56
CA LEU A 6 -25.17 2.45 -18.17
C LEU A 6 -23.98 2.71 -17.25
N LEU A 7 -24.00 2.46 -15.94
CA LEU A 7 -24.60 1.36 -15.18
C LEU A 7 -25.22 1.90 -13.89
N MET A 8 -26.50 1.59 -13.62
CA MET A 8 -26.98 1.69 -12.24
C MET A 8 -26.13 0.77 -11.36
N PRO A 9 -25.63 1.24 -10.21
CA PRO A 9 -24.90 0.37 -9.31
C PRO A 9 -25.78 -0.82 -8.91
N MET A 10 -25.16 -1.98 -8.68
CA MET A 10 -25.87 -3.10 -8.05
C MET A 10 -26.57 -2.61 -6.77
N LYS A 11 -27.74 -3.17 -6.43
CA LYS A 11 -28.51 -2.81 -5.23
C LYS A 11 -27.80 -3.28 -3.95
N HIS A 12 -26.63 -2.72 -3.70
CA HIS A 12 -25.76 -2.98 -2.57
C HIS A 12 -25.37 -1.63 -1.97
N PRO A 13 -25.53 -1.39 -0.65
CA PRO A 13 -25.33 -0.06 -0.05
C PRO A 13 -23.97 0.56 -0.35
N ILE A 14 -22.90 -0.26 -0.34
CA ILE A 14 -21.54 0.20 -0.64
C ILE A 14 -21.40 0.62 -2.12
N ALA A 15 -22.02 -0.11 -3.06
CA ALA A 15 -21.92 0.19 -4.48
C ALA A 15 -22.66 1.50 -4.82
N ILE A 16 -23.79 1.74 -4.16
CA ILE A 16 -24.55 2.99 -4.29
C ILE A 16 -23.74 4.17 -3.74
N ALA A 17 -23.24 4.05 -2.50
CA ALA A 17 -22.45 5.12 -1.87
C ALA A 17 -21.14 5.42 -2.64
N LEU A 18 -20.46 4.40 -3.15
CA LEU A 18 -19.26 4.57 -3.97
C LEU A 18 -19.59 5.25 -5.30
N HIS A 19 -20.71 4.88 -5.94
CA HIS A 19 -21.17 5.54 -7.16
C HIS A 19 -21.47 7.03 -6.91
N GLU A 20 -22.19 7.35 -5.84
CA GLU A 20 -22.48 8.73 -5.44
C GLU A 20 -21.20 9.53 -5.18
N ALA A 21 -20.26 9.00 -4.39
CA ALA A 21 -18.98 9.64 -4.12
C ALA A 21 -18.14 9.82 -5.41
N SER A 22 -18.15 8.83 -6.31
CA SER A 22 -17.47 8.91 -7.60
C SER A 22 -18.02 10.04 -8.47
N GLN A 23 -19.35 10.23 -8.51
CA GLN A 23 -19.96 11.32 -9.25
C GLN A 23 -19.66 12.70 -8.64
N GLN A 24 -19.76 12.82 -7.31
CA GLN A 24 -19.55 14.10 -6.61
C GLN A 24 -18.10 14.58 -6.69
N ALA A 25 -17.14 13.70 -6.41
CA ALA A 25 -15.71 14.03 -6.41
C ALA A 25 -15.01 13.81 -7.76
N LYS A 26 -15.74 13.35 -8.79
CA LYS A 26 -15.20 13.00 -10.11
C LYS A 26 -13.99 12.06 -10.02
N LEU A 27 -14.13 11.02 -9.20
CA LEU A 27 -13.03 10.08 -8.93
C LEU A 27 -12.53 9.43 -10.22
N PRO A 28 -11.20 9.40 -10.48
CA PRO A 28 -10.66 8.74 -11.66
C PRO A 28 -10.93 7.23 -11.59
N PRO A 29 -11.73 6.65 -12.51
CA PRO A 29 -12.05 5.21 -12.49
C PRO A 29 -10.82 4.32 -12.61
N TYR A 30 -9.77 4.85 -13.26
CA TYR A 30 -8.47 4.22 -13.39
C TYR A 30 -7.91 3.71 -12.05
N TYR A 31 -7.97 4.52 -10.99
CA TYR A 31 -7.41 4.13 -9.69
C TYR A 31 -8.19 2.98 -9.03
N LEU A 32 -9.53 2.97 -9.16
CA LEU A 32 -10.35 1.87 -8.65
C LEU A 32 -10.05 0.57 -9.41
N ASN A 33 -9.98 0.63 -10.74
CA ASN A 33 -9.67 -0.54 -11.57
C ASN A 33 -8.25 -1.05 -11.28
N ARG A 34 -7.26 -0.17 -11.19
CA ARG A 34 -5.88 -0.53 -10.86
C ARG A 34 -5.78 -1.28 -9.53
N MET A 35 -6.54 -0.87 -8.50
CA MET A 35 -6.58 -1.58 -7.22
C MET A 35 -7.24 -2.96 -7.33
N ILE A 36 -8.29 -3.08 -8.14
CA ILE A 36 -8.99 -4.35 -8.37
C ILE A 36 -8.05 -5.31 -9.08
N ASP A 37 -7.43 -4.88 -10.19
CA ASP A 37 -6.51 -5.68 -10.99
C ASP A 37 -5.32 -6.16 -10.14
N ALA A 38 -4.70 -5.25 -9.38
CA ALA A 38 -3.57 -5.59 -8.51
C ALA A 38 -3.95 -6.58 -7.39
N ARG A 39 -5.20 -6.52 -6.90
CA ARG A 39 -5.69 -7.47 -5.88
C ARG A 39 -6.06 -8.82 -6.49
N ASP A 40 -6.62 -8.83 -7.70
CA ASP A 40 -6.93 -10.06 -8.43
C ASP A 40 -5.64 -10.86 -8.72
N GLU A 41 -4.59 -10.18 -9.20
CA GLU A 41 -3.26 -10.78 -9.42
C GLU A 41 -2.59 -11.30 -8.13
N ASP A 42 -2.99 -10.79 -6.96
CA ASP A 42 -2.41 -11.13 -5.67
C ASP A 42 -3.14 -12.28 -4.95
N LEU A 43 -4.38 -12.60 -5.34
CA LEU A 43 -5.20 -13.65 -4.69
C LEU A 43 -4.47 -14.99 -4.57
N ASP A 44 -3.78 -15.38 -5.64
CA ASP A 44 -3.05 -16.65 -5.74
C ASP A 44 -1.53 -16.49 -5.52
N ARG A 45 -1.05 -15.29 -5.17
CA ARG A 45 0.38 -15.05 -4.96
C ARG A 45 0.85 -15.66 -3.64
N GLU A 46 1.89 -16.48 -3.72
CA GLU A 46 2.52 -17.07 -2.53
C GLU A 46 3.55 -16.14 -1.87
N SER A 47 4.29 -15.37 -2.67
CA SER A 47 5.30 -14.41 -2.24
C SER A 47 5.62 -13.40 -3.34
N HIS A 48 6.15 -12.23 -2.97
CA HIS A 48 6.84 -11.34 -3.91
C HIS A 48 8.28 -11.83 -4.12
N MET A 49 8.74 -11.83 -5.37
CA MET A 49 10.10 -12.24 -5.69
C MET A 49 11.11 -11.14 -5.39
N THR A 50 10.76 -9.90 -5.72
CA THR A 50 11.63 -8.73 -5.64
C THR A 50 11.04 -7.61 -4.80
N LEU A 51 11.87 -6.72 -4.28
CA LEU A 51 11.47 -5.50 -3.60
C LEU A 51 10.68 -4.61 -4.54
N GLU A 52 11.14 -4.46 -5.78
CA GLU A 52 10.42 -3.74 -6.83
C GLU A 52 9.00 -4.27 -7.03
N GLY A 53 8.83 -5.60 -7.04
CA GLY A 53 7.52 -6.24 -7.18
C GLY A 53 6.56 -5.93 -6.04
N VAL A 54 7.02 -5.97 -4.78
CA VAL A 54 6.18 -5.61 -3.63
C VAL A 54 5.92 -4.09 -3.57
N THR A 55 6.88 -3.27 -3.98
CA THR A 55 6.70 -1.81 -4.11
C THR A 55 5.63 -1.49 -5.13
N GLN A 56 5.67 -2.11 -6.31
CA GLN A 56 4.68 -1.90 -7.37
C GLN A 56 3.28 -2.35 -6.95
N TYR A 57 3.18 -3.45 -6.20
CA TYR A 57 1.92 -3.88 -5.61
C TYR A 57 1.39 -2.86 -4.60
N ALA A 58 2.24 -2.36 -3.70
CA ALA A 58 1.86 -1.35 -2.71
C ALA A 58 1.43 -0.03 -3.38
N GLU A 59 2.12 0.37 -4.45
CA GLU A 59 1.79 1.53 -5.27
C GLU A 59 0.42 1.37 -5.96
N SER A 60 0.15 0.17 -6.48
CA SER A 60 -1.12 -0.14 -7.17
C SER A 60 -2.29 -0.40 -6.21
N THR A 61 -2.04 -0.49 -4.90
CA THR A 61 -3.06 -0.74 -3.88
C THR A 61 -3.16 0.40 -2.87
N SER A 62 -2.30 0.41 -1.86
CA SER A 62 -2.33 1.37 -0.76
C SER A 62 -2.08 2.81 -1.23
N SER A 63 -1.07 3.07 -2.08
CA SER A 63 -0.83 4.42 -2.61
C SER A 63 -1.98 4.88 -3.48
N THR A 64 -2.51 3.98 -4.31
CA THR A 64 -3.66 4.27 -5.17
C THR A 64 -4.91 4.66 -4.37
N LEU A 65 -5.12 4.05 -3.20
CA LEU A 65 -6.16 4.50 -2.27
C LEU A 65 -5.93 5.94 -1.79
N LEU A 66 -4.68 6.30 -1.46
CA LEU A 66 -4.35 7.67 -1.06
C LEU A 66 -4.56 8.68 -2.21
N TYR A 67 -4.30 8.30 -3.46
CA TYR A 67 -4.62 9.14 -4.63
C TYR A 67 -6.13 9.36 -4.80
N LEU A 68 -6.94 8.34 -4.52
CA LEU A 68 -8.40 8.48 -4.48
C LEU A 68 -8.84 9.42 -3.35
N LEU A 69 -8.22 9.34 -2.17
CA LEU A 69 -8.51 10.27 -1.07
C LEU A 69 -8.10 11.71 -1.41
N LEU A 70 -6.96 11.93 -2.06
CA LEU A 70 -6.58 13.25 -2.57
C LEU A 70 -7.60 13.75 -3.61
N SER A 71 -8.12 12.87 -4.47
CA SER A 71 -9.17 13.22 -5.43
C SER A 71 -10.48 13.61 -4.72
N LEU A 72 -10.88 12.89 -3.67
CA LEU A 72 -12.04 13.25 -2.83
C LEU A 72 -11.91 14.64 -2.22
N LEU A 73 -10.68 15.04 -1.84
CA LEU A 73 -10.38 16.35 -1.25
C LEU A 73 -10.05 17.42 -2.30
N GLN A 74 -10.23 17.12 -3.60
CA GLN A 74 -9.94 18.02 -4.73
C GLN A 74 -8.45 18.42 -4.81
N GLN A 75 -7.57 17.61 -4.25
CA GLN A 75 -6.11 17.80 -4.18
C GLN A 75 -5.33 16.99 -5.22
N SER A 76 -6.01 16.32 -6.16
CA SER A 76 -5.39 15.46 -7.18
C SER A 76 -4.51 16.20 -8.20
N HIS A 77 -4.48 17.53 -8.15
CA HIS A 77 -3.68 18.37 -9.04
C HIS A 77 -2.25 18.61 -8.54
N SER A 78 -1.94 18.23 -7.29
CA SER A 78 -0.64 18.48 -6.69
C SER A 78 0.28 17.27 -6.81
N ASP A 79 1.31 17.38 -7.64
CA ASP A 79 2.34 16.36 -7.80
C ASP A 79 3.12 16.12 -6.49
N THR A 80 3.31 17.17 -5.69
CA THR A 80 3.94 17.07 -4.36
C THR A 80 3.12 16.19 -3.41
N LEU A 81 1.79 16.38 -3.38
CA LEU A 81 0.92 15.55 -2.55
C LEU A 81 0.86 14.11 -3.07
N ALA A 82 0.78 13.92 -4.38
CA ALA A 82 0.80 12.59 -4.99
C ALA A 82 2.12 11.87 -4.71
N HIS A 83 3.26 12.55 -4.85
CA HIS A 83 4.57 11.98 -4.57
C HIS A 83 4.69 11.53 -3.11
N ALA A 84 4.34 12.39 -2.15
CA ALA A 84 4.37 12.00 -0.74
C ALA A 84 3.38 10.86 -0.42
N ALA A 85 2.18 10.88 -1.02
CA ALA A 85 1.18 9.83 -0.84
C ALA A 85 1.67 8.47 -1.38
N SER A 86 2.42 8.44 -2.49
CA SER A 86 3.10 7.22 -2.98
C SER A 86 3.96 6.59 -1.90
N HIS A 87 4.86 7.40 -1.34
CA HIS A 87 5.78 6.93 -0.31
C HIS A 87 5.07 6.49 0.98
N VAL A 88 4.04 7.21 1.42
CA VAL A 88 3.22 6.79 2.58
C VAL A 88 2.51 5.47 2.33
N GLY A 89 1.91 5.28 1.14
CA GLY A 89 1.21 4.05 0.78
C GLY A 89 2.13 2.83 0.75
N ILE A 90 3.35 3.00 0.22
CA ILE A 90 4.36 1.94 0.19
C ILE A 90 4.82 1.57 1.60
N ALA A 91 5.23 2.57 2.40
CA ALA A 91 5.66 2.35 3.77
C ALA A 91 4.57 1.69 4.64
N GLN A 92 3.32 2.13 4.52
CA GLN A 92 2.19 1.54 5.23
C GLN A 92 2.00 0.07 4.86
N SER A 93 2.16 -0.27 3.59
CA SER A 93 2.04 -1.64 3.10
C SER A 93 3.15 -2.52 3.68
N PHE A 94 4.39 -2.05 3.66
CA PHE A 94 5.53 -2.83 4.18
C PHE A 94 5.44 -3.03 5.68
N ALA A 95 5.11 -1.99 6.44
CA ALA A 95 4.87 -2.10 7.88
C ALA A 95 3.70 -3.06 8.18
N THR A 96 2.67 -3.08 7.33
CA THR A 96 1.54 -4.02 7.47
C THR A 96 1.96 -5.46 7.20
N LEU A 97 2.76 -5.70 6.16
CA LEU A 97 3.33 -7.01 5.88
C LEU A 97 4.20 -7.50 7.04
N LEU A 98 5.12 -6.67 7.54
CA LEU A 98 5.97 -7.01 8.69
C LEU A 98 5.16 -7.35 9.94
N ARG A 99 4.14 -6.54 10.28
CA ARG A 99 3.23 -6.83 11.41
C ARG A 99 2.44 -8.12 11.20
N ALA A 100 2.10 -8.45 9.96
CA ALA A 100 1.33 -9.64 9.62
C ALA A 100 2.20 -10.90 9.43
N LEU A 101 3.54 -10.78 9.41
CA LEU A 101 4.46 -11.90 9.19
C LEU A 101 4.18 -13.10 10.10
N PRO A 102 3.98 -12.96 11.43
CA PRO A 102 3.70 -14.10 12.29
C PRO A 102 2.43 -14.85 11.88
N PHE A 103 1.38 -14.13 11.50
CA PHE A 103 0.13 -14.72 11.03
C PHE A 103 0.31 -15.43 9.69
N HIS A 104 0.93 -14.78 8.72
CA HIS A 104 1.17 -15.37 7.39
C HIS A 104 2.09 -16.60 7.44
N ALA A 105 3.07 -16.61 8.35
CA ALA A 105 3.92 -17.78 8.58
C ALA A 105 3.11 -19.01 9.00
N THR A 106 2.06 -18.85 9.84
CA THR A 106 1.14 -19.98 10.18
C THR A 106 0.36 -20.52 8.97
N LYS A 107 0.25 -19.73 7.91
CA LYS A 107 -0.38 -20.08 6.63
C LYS A 107 0.65 -20.46 5.56
N ARG A 108 1.92 -20.63 5.95
CA ARG A 108 3.05 -20.94 5.06
C ARG A 108 3.20 -19.93 3.91
N ARG A 109 2.91 -18.65 4.18
CA ARG A 109 3.12 -17.54 3.25
C ARG A 109 4.23 -16.64 3.76
N MET A 110 5.18 -16.33 2.88
CA MET A 110 6.27 -15.40 3.18
C MET A 110 5.90 -14.00 2.68
N VAL A 111 5.95 -13.01 3.57
CA VAL A 111 5.58 -11.62 3.26
C VAL A 111 6.78 -10.74 2.89
N ILE A 112 7.98 -11.14 3.31
CA ILE A 112 9.23 -10.46 2.95
C ILE A 112 9.65 -10.97 1.56
N PRO A 113 10.05 -10.08 0.63
CA PRO A 113 10.47 -10.49 -0.70
C PRO A 113 11.57 -11.56 -0.69
N VAL A 114 11.48 -12.51 -1.64
CA VAL A 114 12.42 -13.62 -1.77
C VAL A 114 13.86 -13.10 -1.87
N GLU A 115 14.11 -12.05 -2.64
CA GLU A 115 15.44 -11.46 -2.78
C GLU A 115 16.08 -11.03 -1.44
N ILE A 116 15.29 -10.46 -0.50
CA ILE A 116 15.79 -10.02 0.80
C ILE A 116 16.04 -11.23 1.68
N THR A 117 15.10 -12.18 1.71
CA THR A 117 15.28 -13.42 2.48
C THR A 117 16.48 -14.23 2.01
N ALA A 118 16.71 -14.31 0.70
CA ALA A 118 17.86 -14.99 0.11
C ALA A 118 19.18 -14.29 0.44
N LYS A 119 19.21 -12.96 0.41
CA LYS A 119 20.38 -12.15 0.78
C LYS A 119 20.86 -12.43 2.20
N HIS A 120 19.93 -12.69 3.13
CA HIS A 120 20.23 -12.98 4.54
C HIS A 120 20.27 -14.48 4.87
N GLY A 121 20.25 -15.36 3.86
CA GLY A 121 20.34 -16.81 4.04
C GLY A 121 19.12 -17.44 4.73
N VAL A 122 17.97 -16.75 4.73
CA VAL A 122 16.75 -17.20 5.39
C VAL A 122 16.15 -18.40 4.65
N ARG A 123 15.85 -19.46 5.40
CA ARG A 123 15.11 -20.62 4.90
C ARG A 123 13.64 -20.48 5.29
N GLN A 124 12.76 -20.31 4.31
CA GLN A 124 11.33 -20.05 4.57
C GLN A 124 10.68 -21.11 5.46
N GLU A 125 11.00 -22.39 5.26
CA GLU A 125 10.47 -23.48 6.09
C GLU A 125 10.89 -23.35 7.57
N GLU A 126 12.07 -22.80 7.85
CA GLU A 126 12.51 -22.52 9.22
C GLU A 126 11.69 -21.39 9.83
N VAL A 127 11.39 -20.34 9.07
CA VAL A 127 10.50 -19.26 9.50
C VAL A 127 9.10 -19.81 9.81
N PHE A 128 8.56 -20.68 8.96
CA PHE A 128 7.22 -21.26 9.16
C PHE A 128 7.14 -22.18 10.37
N ARG A 129 8.24 -22.85 10.75
CA ARG A 129 8.28 -23.76 11.91
C ARG A 129 8.68 -23.09 13.21
N MET A 130 9.65 -22.17 13.15
CA MET A 130 10.37 -21.66 14.31
C MET A 130 10.13 -20.16 14.53
N GLY A 131 9.45 -19.47 13.60
CA GLY A 131 9.16 -18.05 13.68
C GLY A 131 10.45 -17.22 13.71
N SER A 132 10.54 -16.33 14.70
CA SER A 132 11.70 -15.45 14.91
C SER A 132 13.00 -16.19 15.25
N ASN A 133 12.95 -17.48 15.58
CA ASN A 133 14.17 -18.26 15.82
C ASN A 133 14.82 -18.77 14.52
N ALA A 134 14.25 -18.48 13.35
CA ALA A 134 14.83 -18.84 12.07
C ALA A 134 16.10 -18.04 11.79
N GLN A 135 17.13 -18.69 11.27
CA GLN A 135 18.39 -18.02 10.98
C GLN A 135 18.20 -16.90 9.94
N GLY A 136 18.74 -15.71 10.22
CA GLY A 136 18.74 -14.55 9.32
C GLY A 136 17.42 -13.79 9.23
N ILE A 137 16.35 -14.24 9.92
CA ILE A 137 15.04 -13.58 9.79
C ILE A 137 15.04 -12.17 10.39
N ASP A 138 15.76 -11.95 11.49
CA ASP A 138 15.86 -10.63 12.12
C ASP A 138 16.55 -9.64 11.19
N ASP A 139 17.63 -10.04 10.51
CA ASP A 139 18.34 -9.20 9.53
C ASP A 139 17.46 -8.91 8.30
N ALA A 140 16.70 -9.89 7.82
CA ALA A 140 15.76 -9.70 6.71
C ALA A 140 14.59 -8.77 7.08
N VAL A 141 14.05 -8.90 8.30
CA VAL A 141 13.04 -7.99 8.86
C VAL A 141 13.62 -6.59 8.97
N PHE A 142 14.83 -6.45 9.50
CA PHE A 142 15.50 -5.15 9.65
C PHE A 142 15.74 -4.47 8.31
N GLU A 143 16.21 -5.18 7.28
CA GLU A 143 16.38 -4.62 5.95
C GLU A 143 15.04 -4.17 5.35
N PHE A 144 14.00 -5.00 5.41
CA PHE A 144 12.70 -4.65 4.84
C PHE A 144 12.04 -3.48 5.60
N ALA A 145 12.22 -3.42 6.92
CA ALA A 145 11.80 -2.29 7.75
C ALA A 145 12.57 -1.01 7.40
N THR A 146 13.89 -1.11 7.15
CA THR A 146 14.71 0.03 6.74
C THR A 146 14.18 0.65 5.45
N VAL A 147 13.83 -0.18 4.45
CA VAL A 147 13.22 0.32 3.21
C VAL A 147 11.89 1.04 3.48
N ALA A 148 11.02 0.47 4.32
CA ALA A 148 9.78 1.14 4.70
C ALA A 148 10.04 2.49 5.36
N ASN A 149 11.07 2.59 6.20
CA ASN A 149 11.45 3.82 6.89
C ASN A 149 11.99 4.87 5.90
N ASP A 150 12.78 4.46 4.90
CA ASP A 150 13.27 5.37 3.86
C ASP A 150 12.12 6.00 3.06
N HIS A 151 11.06 5.24 2.79
CA HIS A 151 9.84 5.80 2.20
C HIS A 151 9.19 6.85 3.11
N ILE A 152 9.06 6.59 4.41
CA ILE A 152 8.51 7.58 5.36
C ILE A 152 9.39 8.85 5.44
N LEU A 153 10.70 8.69 5.47
CA LEU A 153 11.63 9.84 5.48
C LEU A 153 11.45 10.68 4.22
N THR A 154 11.38 10.04 3.04
CA THR A 154 11.15 10.74 1.77
C THR A 154 9.82 11.50 1.76
N ALA A 155 8.74 10.89 2.27
CA ALA A 155 7.44 11.55 2.39
C ALA A 155 7.49 12.76 3.34
N ARG A 156 8.24 12.66 4.45
CA ARG A 156 8.41 13.77 5.40
C ARG A 156 9.25 14.89 4.81
N ASP A 157 10.33 14.55 4.12
CA ASP A 157 11.23 15.52 3.49
C ASP A 157 10.51 16.34 2.42
N THR A 158 9.52 15.75 1.73
CA THR A 158 8.64 16.46 0.78
C THR A 158 7.94 17.68 1.40
N PHE A 159 7.70 17.67 2.72
CA PHE A 159 6.99 18.74 3.45
C PHE A 159 7.84 19.44 4.50
N LYS A 160 9.16 19.26 4.47
CA LYS A 160 10.05 19.75 5.53
C LYS A 160 9.99 21.26 5.74
N ASP A 161 9.87 22.01 4.64
CA ASP A 161 9.90 23.48 4.68
C ASP A 161 8.50 24.11 4.67
N SER A 162 7.50 23.39 4.14
CA SER A 162 6.14 23.90 3.89
C SER A 162 5.09 23.35 4.85
N GLY A 163 5.34 22.19 5.47
CA GLY A 163 4.32 21.40 6.13
C GLY A 163 3.30 20.81 5.14
N VAL A 164 2.43 19.94 5.67
CA VAL A 164 1.30 19.40 4.90
C VAL A 164 0.18 20.45 4.87
N PRO A 165 -0.38 20.80 3.70
CA PRO A 165 -1.55 21.67 3.62
C PRO A 165 -2.71 21.14 4.47
N GLY A 166 -3.41 22.02 5.20
CA GLY A 166 -4.46 21.63 6.13
C GLY A 166 -5.59 20.83 5.47
N GLU A 167 -5.92 21.16 4.22
CA GLU A 167 -6.93 20.49 3.42
C GLU A 167 -6.54 19.05 3.03
N ALA A 168 -5.24 18.77 2.93
CA ALA A 168 -4.71 17.45 2.56
C ALA A 168 -4.30 16.60 3.77
N MET A 169 -4.11 17.23 4.95
CA MET A 169 -3.64 16.59 6.17
C MET A 169 -4.36 15.28 6.52
N PRO A 170 -5.70 15.14 6.37
CA PRO A 170 -6.39 13.88 6.67
C PRO A 170 -5.83 12.67 5.92
N VAL A 171 -5.32 12.83 4.69
CA VAL A 171 -4.72 11.74 3.90
C VAL A 171 -3.41 11.25 4.53
N PHE A 172 -2.66 12.15 5.15
CA PHE A 172 -1.33 11.87 5.71
C PHE A 172 -1.36 11.46 7.18
N LEU A 173 -2.51 11.49 7.85
CA LEU A 173 -2.65 11.04 9.24
C LEU A 173 -2.26 9.56 9.40
N SER A 174 -2.46 8.73 8.37
CA SER A 174 -2.04 7.33 8.42
C SER A 174 -0.53 7.17 8.61
N ALA A 175 0.26 8.14 8.12
CA ALA A 175 1.72 8.15 8.26
C ALA A 175 2.20 8.32 9.71
N VAL A 176 1.38 8.90 10.59
CA VAL A 176 1.70 9.07 12.02
C VAL A 176 1.75 7.72 12.74
N SER A 177 0.87 6.81 12.33
CA SER A 177 0.69 5.49 12.96
C SER A 177 1.52 4.38 12.31
N ILE A 178 2.56 4.71 11.56
CA ILE A 178 3.48 3.72 10.96
C ILE A 178 4.70 3.60 11.89
N PRO A 179 4.64 2.76 12.95
CA PRO A 179 5.83 2.39 13.70
C PRO A 179 6.66 1.47 12.80
N ILE A 180 7.91 1.83 12.60
CA ILE A 180 8.91 1.02 11.91
C ILE A 180 10.03 0.79 12.91
#